data_AF-A0A497ICG0-F1
#
_entry.id   AF-A0A497ICG0-F1
#
_cell.length_a   1.000
_cell.length_b   1.000
_cell.length_c   1.000
_cell.angle_alpha   90.00
_cell.angle_beta   90.00
_cell.angle_gamma   90.00
#
_symmetry.space_group_name_H-M   'P 1'
#
loop_
_entity.id
_entity.type
_entity.pdbx_description
1 polymer ?
#
loop_
_entity_poly.entity_id
_entity_poly.type
_entity_poly.pdbx_seq_one_letter_code
_entity_poly.pdbx_strand_id
1 'polypeptide(L)'
;MPVQATTWTWTGAEDNRYLNGNNWDPTGPPDGVSPCEPIINNGDTVIVDGPGAYAGIGWGKVLTLSGDSQINVVPGGEITGAFHLGDADGSGKVVQTGGSWLAHGGMSDFYIGSNGGYGEYHLIDGILGAPAVPGDPMEDGLGYFYIGPGGPGKFIQDGGVVRTRWDYRTVISSWGGGQGEYIMNGGTLRTDTFYFGEWSAAVSATWEINSTDVDIEIGFYGTDRPAGIKIGYTPSPGAMRCYWRATEGAAGQTGNPSQTVFMKVHGRLENYYYTGEVDGEDRSADLSGLNNITFQVLQTPAGGDPTNPYIEVAGKDIGPDPAGLCNNCAFEGLIIGDGETYTVVDLKDAYDNLADGEDNEALYVNILKVNAETELYLNGHPLYYYYGEIDPEAYIDGTPTQIPWVPGDADWDVKVQDSDLNLLLSNWGTGTEWGQGDFNDDDTVDDSDLNLLLSNWGNPCELPASAGSSVPEPATLVLLGLGGLALIRRRRK
;
A
#
# COMPACT_ATOMS: atom_id res chain seq x y z
N MET A 1 -11.79 48.09 26.19
CA MET A 1 -12.57 46.93 25.70
C MET A 1 -12.03 46.65 24.31
N PRO A 2 -11.19 45.62 24.10
CA PRO A 2 -10.68 45.36 22.77
C PRO A 2 -11.84 44.85 21.92
N VAL A 3 -12.23 45.66 20.95
CA VAL A 3 -13.23 45.33 19.95
C VAL A 3 -12.59 44.27 19.05
N GLN A 4 -13.23 43.10 18.97
CA GLN A 4 -12.90 42.05 18.01
C GLN A 4 -12.72 42.66 16.63
N ALA A 5 -11.53 42.50 16.05
CA ALA A 5 -11.26 42.87 14.67
C ALA A 5 -12.11 41.99 13.75
N THR A 6 -13.06 42.62 13.07
CA THR A 6 -13.69 42.09 11.87
C THR A 6 -12.61 41.92 10.79
N THR A 7 -12.60 40.75 10.21
CA THR A 7 -11.66 40.15 9.26
C THR A 7 -11.37 40.99 7.99
N TRP A 8 -10.06 41.19 7.80
CA TRP A 8 -9.18 41.17 6.62
C TRP A 8 -9.60 41.50 5.18
N THR A 9 -8.61 42.14 4.56
CA THR A 9 -8.33 42.39 3.15
C THR A 9 -8.13 41.12 2.33
N TRP A 10 -8.85 41.05 1.22
CA TRP A 10 -8.78 40.13 0.08
C TRP A 10 -8.05 40.86 -1.07
N THR A 11 -7.11 40.24 -1.79
CA THR A 11 -6.47 40.89 -2.98
C THR A 11 -7.00 40.34 -4.30
N GLY A 12 -8.33 40.36 -4.43
CA GLY A 12 -9.02 40.40 -5.71
C GLY A 12 -9.87 41.68 -5.76
N ALA A 13 -9.25 42.83 -5.96
CA ALA A 13 -10.03 44.06 -6.10
C ALA A 13 -10.67 44.11 -7.50
N GLU A 14 -11.98 44.42 -7.47
CA GLU A 14 -12.92 44.73 -8.55
C GLU A 14 -13.63 43.53 -9.21
N ASP A 15 -14.96 43.53 -9.03
CA ASP A 15 -15.98 42.70 -9.71
C ASP A 15 -16.32 41.29 -9.17
N ASN A 16 -16.65 41.23 -7.87
CA ASN A 16 -17.77 40.39 -7.36
C ASN A 16 -17.70 38.86 -7.65
N ARG A 17 -16.58 38.16 -7.40
CA ARG A 17 -16.50 36.69 -7.56
C ARG A 17 -15.66 35.96 -6.50
N TYR A 18 -16.37 35.28 -5.60
CA TYR A 18 -16.09 34.05 -4.84
C TYR A 18 -14.86 33.90 -3.92
N LEU A 19 -15.19 33.48 -2.68
CA LEU A 19 -14.40 33.10 -1.50
C LEU A 19 -13.87 34.24 -0.61
N ASN A 20 -14.66 34.68 0.39
CA ASN A 20 -14.19 34.71 1.78
C ASN A 20 -15.34 34.70 2.83
N GLY A 21 -15.03 34.25 4.06
CA GLY A 21 -15.88 33.94 5.22
C GLY A 21 -17.32 34.49 5.32
N ASN A 22 -18.23 33.70 5.89
CA ASN A 22 -19.69 33.93 5.99
C ASN A 22 -20.42 34.28 4.67
N ASN A 23 -19.72 34.38 3.54
CA ASN A 23 -20.27 34.60 2.21
C ASN A 23 -19.85 33.44 1.30
N TRP A 24 -20.61 32.37 1.42
CA TRP A 24 -20.68 31.31 0.43
C TRP A 24 -21.93 31.54 -0.43
N ASP A 25 -21.76 31.63 -1.75
CA ASP A 25 -22.88 31.65 -2.70
C ASP A 25 -22.93 30.27 -3.40
N PRO A 26 -23.92 29.42 -3.07
CA PRO A 26 -24.07 28.07 -3.62
C PRO A 26 -24.56 28.04 -5.07
N THR A 27 -24.79 29.19 -5.72
CA THR A 27 -25.37 29.23 -7.07
C THR A 27 -24.37 28.96 -8.20
N GLY A 28 -23.09 28.70 -7.88
CA GLY A 28 -22.04 28.52 -8.88
C GLY A 28 -21.79 29.77 -9.72
N PRO A 29 -20.85 29.74 -10.67
CA PRO A 29 -20.70 30.83 -11.63
C PRO A 29 -21.96 30.93 -12.52
N PRO A 30 -22.49 32.13 -12.78
CA PRO A 30 -23.46 32.33 -13.86
C PRO A 30 -22.93 31.82 -15.21
N ASP A 31 -23.81 31.43 -16.14
CA ASP A 31 -23.41 31.10 -17.51
C ASP A 31 -22.61 32.27 -18.15
N GLY A 32 -21.42 31.96 -18.71
CA GLY A 32 -20.57 32.93 -19.42
C GLY A 32 -19.47 33.63 -18.60
N VAL A 33 -19.17 33.13 -17.40
CA VAL A 33 -18.11 33.63 -16.50
C VAL A 33 -16.71 33.22 -16.99
N SER A 34 -15.74 34.15 -16.91
CA SER A 34 -14.32 33.90 -17.21
C SER A 34 -13.68 32.89 -16.25
N PRO A 35 -12.64 32.15 -16.67
CA PRO A 35 -11.99 31.15 -15.82
C PRO A 35 -11.57 31.72 -14.46
N CYS A 36 -11.75 30.95 -13.38
CA CYS A 36 -11.53 31.39 -12.00
C CYS A 36 -10.70 30.35 -11.24
N GLU A 37 -9.71 30.82 -10.48
CA GLU A 37 -8.75 30.03 -9.72
C GLU A 37 -8.83 30.46 -8.24
N PRO A 38 -9.59 29.73 -7.40
CA PRO A 38 -9.74 30.10 -6.01
C PRO A 38 -8.42 29.86 -5.25
N ILE A 39 -8.04 30.80 -4.38
CA ILE A 39 -6.84 30.69 -3.55
C ILE A 39 -7.24 30.91 -2.10
N ILE A 40 -6.90 29.95 -1.23
CA ILE A 40 -7.06 30.10 0.22
C ILE A 40 -5.66 30.09 0.83
N ASN A 41 -5.37 31.14 1.61
CA ASN A 41 -4.05 31.38 2.19
C ASN A 41 -4.18 32.08 3.56
N ASN A 42 -3.04 32.44 4.16
CA ASN A 42 -2.94 33.19 5.41
C ASN A 42 -3.57 32.52 6.66
N GLY A 43 -3.76 31.20 6.65
CA GLY A 43 -4.32 30.47 7.80
C GLY A 43 -5.85 30.48 7.87
N ASP A 44 -6.53 30.91 6.80
CA ASP A 44 -7.99 30.88 6.73
C ASP A 44 -8.53 29.44 6.79
N THR A 45 -9.65 29.26 7.50
CA THR A 45 -10.41 27.99 7.56
C THR A 45 -11.77 28.17 6.88
N VAL A 46 -12.06 27.33 5.89
CA VAL A 46 -13.35 27.32 5.16
C VAL A 46 -14.13 26.07 5.51
N ILE A 47 -15.44 26.19 5.70
CA ILE A 47 -16.35 25.05 5.93
C ILE A 47 -17.30 24.95 4.73
N VAL A 48 -17.47 23.75 4.18
CA VAL A 48 -18.44 23.45 3.12
C VAL A 48 -19.49 22.48 3.68
N ASP A 49 -20.71 22.97 3.87
CA ASP A 49 -21.81 22.28 4.54
C ASP A 49 -23.08 22.15 3.68
N GLY A 50 -23.01 22.54 2.40
CA GLY A 50 -24.05 22.32 1.40
C GLY A 50 -23.49 22.15 -0.02
N PRO A 51 -24.37 21.97 -1.02
CA PRO A 51 -23.96 21.75 -2.40
C PRO A 51 -23.70 23.03 -3.20
N GLY A 52 -23.04 22.88 -4.35
CA GLY A 52 -22.80 23.97 -5.31
C GLY A 52 -21.49 24.74 -5.14
N ALA A 53 -20.56 24.23 -4.32
CA ALA A 53 -19.21 24.81 -4.26
C ALA A 53 -18.38 24.38 -5.47
N TYR A 54 -17.56 25.29 -5.99
CA TYR A 54 -16.65 25.03 -7.11
C TYR A 54 -15.20 25.31 -6.70
N ALA A 55 -14.34 24.33 -6.90
CA ALA A 55 -12.90 24.38 -6.67
C ALA A 55 -12.11 24.89 -7.88
N GLY A 56 -12.75 25.65 -8.78
CA GLY A 56 -12.12 26.14 -10.01
C GLY A 56 -13.06 26.03 -11.20
N ILE A 57 -12.89 26.93 -12.17
CA ILE A 57 -13.70 26.97 -13.39
C ILE A 57 -12.78 27.21 -14.58
N GLY A 58 -12.81 26.29 -15.55
CA GLY A 58 -11.98 26.33 -16.76
C GLY A 58 -10.74 25.44 -16.69
N TRP A 59 -10.18 25.10 -17.86
CA TRP A 59 -9.03 24.20 -17.94
C TRP A 59 -7.77 24.80 -17.29
N GLY A 60 -7.10 24.01 -16.44
CA GLY A 60 -5.91 24.46 -15.69
C GLY A 60 -6.19 25.50 -14.60
N LYS A 61 -7.45 25.63 -14.16
CA LYS A 61 -7.87 26.52 -13.08
C LYS A 61 -8.35 25.69 -11.91
N VAL A 62 -7.51 25.61 -10.88
CA VAL A 62 -7.68 24.72 -9.74
C VAL A 62 -7.61 25.52 -8.44
N LEU A 63 -8.30 25.01 -7.41
CA LEU A 63 -8.21 25.56 -6.07
C LEU A 63 -6.79 25.37 -5.56
N THR A 64 -6.15 26.46 -5.15
CA THR A 64 -4.84 26.41 -4.50
C THR A 64 -4.98 26.70 -3.01
N LEU A 65 -4.46 25.78 -2.18
CA LEU A 65 -4.37 25.95 -0.73
C LEU A 65 -2.91 26.09 -0.29
N SER A 66 -2.61 27.12 0.50
CA SER A 66 -1.24 27.41 0.97
C SER A 66 -1.19 27.95 2.42
N GLY A 67 -0.04 27.82 3.08
CA GLY A 67 0.16 28.17 4.50
C GLY A 67 -0.57 27.25 5.49
N ASP A 68 -1.02 27.81 6.62
CA ASP A 68 -1.79 27.06 7.65
C ASP A 68 -3.29 26.95 7.31
N SER A 69 -3.68 27.20 6.05
CA SER A 69 -5.08 27.24 5.63
C SER A 69 -5.69 25.84 5.57
N GLN A 70 -7.00 25.78 5.85
CA GLN A 70 -7.76 24.53 5.96
C GLN A 70 -9.12 24.61 5.26
N ILE A 71 -9.53 23.53 4.59
CA ILE A 71 -10.93 23.31 4.22
C ILE A 71 -11.50 22.16 5.03
N ASN A 72 -12.71 22.35 5.55
CA ASN A 72 -13.52 21.34 6.21
C ASN A 72 -14.75 21.03 5.37
N VAL A 73 -14.78 19.87 4.72
CA VAL A 73 -15.97 19.39 4.02
C VAL A 73 -16.76 18.52 5.00
N VAL A 74 -17.97 18.94 5.35
CA VAL A 74 -18.80 18.26 6.36
C VAL A 74 -19.97 17.54 5.69
N PRO A 75 -20.70 16.63 6.38
CA PRO A 75 -21.88 15.97 5.82
C PRO A 75 -22.87 16.96 5.20
N GLY A 76 -23.26 16.71 3.95
CA GLY A 76 -24.11 17.60 3.14
C GLY A 76 -23.35 18.58 2.25
N GLY A 77 -22.05 18.79 2.51
CA GLY A 77 -21.16 19.57 1.65
C GLY A 77 -20.89 18.88 0.32
N GLU A 78 -20.86 19.65 -0.77
CA GLU A 78 -20.43 19.17 -2.08
C GLU A 78 -19.56 20.21 -2.77
N ILE A 79 -18.37 19.78 -3.20
CA ILE A 79 -17.43 20.58 -3.98
C ILE A 79 -17.28 19.94 -5.35
N THR A 80 -17.24 20.74 -6.42
CA THR A 80 -16.93 20.30 -7.77
C THR A 80 -15.64 20.93 -8.27
N GLY A 81 -14.71 20.14 -8.82
CA GLY A 81 -13.48 20.62 -9.48
C GLY A 81 -12.21 20.02 -8.88
N ALA A 82 -11.06 20.51 -9.33
CA ALA A 82 -9.74 20.02 -8.93
C ALA A 82 -9.08 20.91 -7.85
N PHE A 83 -8.07 20.36 -7.16
CA PHE A 83 -7.28 21.11 -6.19
C PHE A 83 -5.79 20.81 -6.31
N HIS A 84 -4.97 21.78 -5.92
CA HIS A 84 -3.56 21.62 -5.61
C HIS A 84 -3.32 22.05 -4.15
N LEU A 85 -2.84 21.12 -3.31
CA LEU A 85 -2.47 21.40 -1.92
C LEU A 85 -0.96 21.52 -1.79
N GLY A 86 -0.48 22.68 -1.34
CA GLY A 86 0.94 22.93 -1.12
C GLY A 86 1.72 23.07 -2.43
N ASP A 87 1.83 24.31 -2.93
CA ASP A 87 2.64 24.69 -4.11
C ASP A 87 3.76 25.66 -3.71
N ALA A 88 4.95 25.45 -4.28
CA ALA A 88 6.20 26.25 -4.25
C ALA A 88 6.77 26.71 -2.89
N ASP A 89 5.97 27.27 -1.98
CA ASP A 89 6.42 27.90 -0.72
C ASP A 89 5.43 27.73 0.47
N GLY A 90 4.38 26.91 0.35
CA GLY A 90 3.34 26.77 1.39
C GLY A 90 2.94 25.33 1.73
N SER A 91 2.42 25.14 2.96
CA SER A 91 1.64 23.94 3.34
C SER A 91 0.18 24.07 2.90
N GLY A 92 -0.60 23.01 2.73
CA GLY A 92 -2.04 23.13 2.48
C GLY A 92 -2.79 21.94 3.03
N LYS A 93 -3.88 22.15 3.80
CA LYS A 93 -4.60 21.07 4.47
C LYS A 93 -6.08 21.00 4.08
N VAL A 94 -6.57 19.81 3.78
CA VAL A 94 -8.01 19.52 3.70
C VAL A 94 -8.37 18.47 4.74
N VAL A 95 -9.50 18.67 5.41
CA VAL A 95 -10.13 17.67 6.27
C VAL A 95 -11.56 17.45 5.78
N GLN A 96 -11.87 16.22 5.36
CA GLN A 96 -13.20 15.84 4.92
C GLN A 96 -13.81 14.90 5.97
N THR A 97 -14.83 15.38 6.68
CA THR A 97 -15.59 14.60 7.68
C THR A 97 -16.90 14.03 7.14
N GLY A 98 -17.19 14.29 5.86
CA GLY A 98 -18.36 13.80 5.13
C GLY A 98 -18.49 14.51 3.78
N GLY A 99 -19.68 14.50 3.20
CA GLY A 99 -19.94 15.20 1.94
C GLY A 99 -19.24 14.58 0.74
N SER A 100 -19.23 15.28 -0.40
CA SER A 100 -18.64 14.79 -1.65
C SER A 100 -17.73 15.81 -2.33
N TRP A 101 -16.62 15.35 -2.90
CA TRP A 101 -15.80 16.13 -3.81
C TRP A 101 -15.83 15.50 -5.19
N LEU A 102 -16.51 16.15 -6.13
CA LEU A 102 -16.81 15.70 -7.47
C LEU A 102 -15.85 16.32 -8.49
N ALA A 103 -15.56 15.62 -9.59
CA ALA A 103 -14.68 16.13 -10.64
C ALA A 103 -15.41 16.62 -11.91
N HIS A 104 -16.70 16.30 -12.08
CA HIS A 104 -17.60 16.56 -13.23
C HIS A 104 -16.90 17.00 -14.53
N GLY A 105 -16.75 16.06 -15.49
CA GLY A 105 -16.59 16.38 -16.92
C GLY A 105 -15.22 16.86 -17.46
N GLY A 106 -14.06 16.52 -16.85
CA GLY A 106 -12.75 16.85 -17.47
C GLY A 106 -11.51 16.24 -16.81
N MET A 107 -10.32 16.42 -17.44
CA MET A 107 -8.99 16.15 -16.86
C MET A 107 -8.78 17.06 -15.65
N SER A 108 -9.33 16.67 -14.50
CA SER A 108 -9.23 17.36 -13.22
C SER A 108 -8.16 16.66 -12.40
N ASP A 109 -7.02 17.32 -12.24
CA ASP A 109 -5.87 16.79 -11.52
C ASP A 109 -5.91 17.18 -10.05
N PHE A 110 -5.74 16.21 -9.17
CA PHE A 110 -5.80 16.36 -7.73
C PHE A 110 -4.39 16.14 -7.17
N TYR A 111 -3.73 17.21 -6.75
CA TYR A 111 -2.35 17.16 -6.28
C TYR A 111 -2.27 17.44 -4.79
N ILE A 112 -1.61 16.56 -4.05
CA ILE A 112 -1.27 16.75 -2.64
C ILE A 112 0.26 16.82 -2.56
N GLY A 113 0.85 18.00 -2.35
CA GLY A 113 2.30 18.17 -2.21
C GLY A 113 3.04 18.20 -3.54
N SER A 114 3.09 19.36 -4.19
CA SER A 114 3.71 19.54 -5.51
C SER A 114 4.73 20.70 -5.51
N ASN A 115 5.65 20.68 -6.48
CA ASN A 115 6.67 21.71 -6.67
C ASN A 115 7.43 22.11 -5.37
N GLY A 116 7.76 21.14 -4.52
CA GLY A 116 8.45 21.34 -3.24
C GLY A 116 7.57 21.77 -2.05
N GLY A 117 6.30 22.11 -2.26
CA GLY A 117 5.34 22.45 -1.21
C GLY A 117 4.79 21.23 -0.47
N TYR A 118 4.34 21.42 0.78
CA TYR A 118 3.73 20.36 1.59
C TYR A 118 2.21 20.32 1.44
N GLY A 119 1.65 19.18 1.05
CA GLY A 119 0.20 18.99 1.01
C GLY A 119 -0.27 17.94 2.00
N GLU A 120 -1.42 18.16 2.64
CA GLU A 120 -2.08 17.17 3.49
C GLU A 120 -3.57 17.10 3.20
N TYR A 121 -4.10 15.90 3.04
CA TYR A 121 -5.54 15.67 2.94
C TYR A 121 -5.93 14.53 3.88
N HIS A 122 -6.89 14.80 4.76
CA HIS A 122 -7.43 13.82 5.70
C HIS A 122 -8.90 13.52 5.38
N LEU A 123 -9.16 12.37 4.79
CA LEU A 123 -10.49 11.82 4.54
C LEU A 123 -10.92 10.98 5.75
N ILE A 124 -11.77 11.55 6.60
CA ILE A 124 -12.37 10.84 7.74
C ILE A 124 -13.60 10.05 7.26
N ASP A 125 -14.46 10.66 6.45
CA ASP A 125 -15.62 10.02 5.83
C ASP A 125 -16.11 10.84 4.62
N GLY A 126 -17.05 10.31 3.83
CA GLY A 126 -17.59 10.94 2.63
C GLY A 126 -17.03 10.36 1.34
N ILE A 127 -17.17 11.10 0.23
CA ILE A 127 -16.75 10.64 -1.09
C ILE A 127 -15.74 11.63 -1.67
N LEU A 128 -14.56 11.13 -2.05
CA LEU A 128 -13.57 11.84 -2.85
C LEU A 128 -13.55 11.20 -4.24
N GLY A 129 -14.22 11.86 -5.19
CA GLY A 129 -14.59 11.36 -6.51
C GLY A 129 -16.09 11.34 -6.70
N ALA A 130 -16.57 11.37 -7.95
CA ALA A 130 -18.00 11.22 -8.19
C ALA A 130 -18.52 9.83 -7.81
N PRO A 131 -19.75 9.70 -7.30
CA PRO A 131 -20.42 8.41 -7.14
C PRO A 131 -20.49 7.71 -8.50
N ALA A 132 -20.40 6.37 -8.52
CA ALA A 132 -20.61 5.62 -9.75
C ALA A 132 -21.99 5.93 -10.33
N VAL A 133 -22.05 6.32 -11.60
CA VAL A 133 -23.26 6.61 -12.36
C VAL A 133 -23.50 5.42 -13.28
N PRO A 134 -24.45 4.52 -12.93
CA PRO A 134 -24.76 3.38 -13.77
C PRO A 134 -25.23 3.85 -15.16
N GLY A 135 -24.39 3.66 -16.18
CA GLY A 135 -24.68 3.98 -17.57
C GLY A 135 -23.81 5.07 -18.22
N ASP A 136 -22.97 5.77 -17.44
CA ASP A 136 -21.98 6.70 -17.99
C ASP A 136 -20.69 6.73 -17.16
N PRO A 137 -19.82 5.70 -17.32
CA PRO A 137 -18.57 5.62 -16.56
C PRO A 137 -17.70 6.88 -16.71
N MET A 138 -17.84 7.64 -17.81
CA MET A 138 -17.04 8.85 -18.09
C MET A 138 -17.26 10.01 -17.11
N GLU A 139 -18.30 9.93 -16.27
CA GLU A 139 -18.60 10.88 -15.19
C GLU A 139 -18.25 10.35 -13.78
N ASP A 140 -17.75 9.12 -13.67
CA ASP A 140 -17.46 8.47 -12.39
C ASP A 140 -16.09 8.91 -11.85
N GLY A 141 -15.95 9.18 -10.55
CA GLY A 141 -14.64 9.36 -9.90
C GLY A 141 -13.87 10.65 -10.21
N LEU A 142 -12.62 10.71 -9.74
CA LEU A 142 -11.64 11.79 -9.95
C LEU A 142 -10.88 11.62 -11.27
N GLY A 143 -10.21 12.68 -11.73
CA GLY A 143 -9.13 12.55 -12.72
C GLY A 143 -7.86 11.97 -12.10
N TYR A 144 -6.67 12.45 -12.49
CA TYR A 144 -5.44 11.96 -11.87
C TYR A 144 -5.37 12.35 -10.39
N PHE A 145 -5.13 11.37 -9.51
CA PHE A 145 -4.99 11.59 -8.07
C PHE A 145 -3.54 11.37 -7.64
N TYR A 146 -2.77 12.45 -7.47
CA TYR A 146 -1.37 12.39 -7.09
C TYR A 146 -1.13 12.78 -5.64
N ILE A 147 -0.34 11.95 -4.97
CA ILE A 147 0.13 12.15 -3.61
C ILE A 147 1.64 12.30 -3.66
N GLY A 148 2.14 13.48 -3.36
CA GLY A 148 3.56 13.86 -3.39
C GLY A 148 4.23 13.81 -4.77
N PRO A 149 3.62 14.25 -5.89
CA PRO A 149 4.21 14.10 -7.22
C PRO A 149 5.48 14.92 -7.47
N GLY A 150 5.77 15.95 -6.67
CA GLY A 150 6.95 16.81 -6.84
C GLY A 150 7.36 17.55 -5.58
N GLY A 151 6.84 17.11 -4.43
CA GLY A 151 7.06 17.64 -3.09
C GLY A 151 6.55 16.63 -2.05
N PRO A 152 6.61 16.96 -0.75
CA PRO A 152 6.05 16.12 0.30
C PRO A 152 4.52 16.20 0.33
N GLY A 153 3.85 15.08 0.13
CA GLY A 153 2.40 14.97 0.11
C GLY A 153 1.89 13.84 0.99
N LYS A 154 0.90 14.13 1.83
CA LYS A 154 0.32 13.15 2.76
C LYS A 154 -1.19 13.04 2.57
N PHE A 155 -1.67 11.84 2.29
CA PHE A 155 -3.10 11.50 2.26
C PHE A 155 -3.39 10.52 3.39
N ILE A 156 -4.36 10.84 4.24
CA ILE A 156 -4.81 9.99 5.35
C ILE A 156 -6.28 9.65 5.09
N GLN A 157 -6.61 8.36 5.07
CA GLN A 157 -7.96 7.88 4.91
C GLN A 157 -8.35 7.02 6.12
N ASP A 158 -9.26 7.52 6.96
CA ASP A 158 -9.82 6.75 8.08
C ASP A 158 -11.13 6.03 7.70
N GLY A 159 -11.76 6.44 6.59
CA GLY A 159 -13.03 5.93 6.13
C GLY A 159 -13.40 6.48 4.75
N GLY A 160 -14.69 6.58 4.46
CA GLY A 160 -15.19 7.13 3.20
C GLY A 160 -14.73 6.34 1.95
N VAL A 161 -14.89 6.97 0.80
CA VAL A 161 -14.62 6.36 -0.52
C VAL A 161 -13.71 7.27 -1.33
N VAL A 162 -12.59 6.73 -1.79
CA VAL A 162 -11.76 7.32 -2.84
C VAL A 162 -12.03 6.59 -4.13
N ARG A 163 -12.41 7.33 -5.17
CA ARG A 163 -12.68 6.76 -6.50
C ARG A 163 -12.02 7.58 -7.58
N THR A 164 -11.14 6.99 -8.38
CA THR A 164 -10.76 7.58 -9.67
C THR A 164 -11.70 7.11 -10.76
N ARG A 165 -11.82 7.90 -11.82
CA ARG A 165 -12.51 7.49 -13.04
C ARG A 165 -11.77 6.33 -13.71
N TRP A 166 -12.50 5.59 -14.52
CA TRP A 166 -12.08 4.38 -15.21
C TRP A 166 -10.83 4.49 -16.10
N ASP A 167 -10.46 5.67 -16.59
CA ASP A 167 -9.29 5.90 -17.45
C ASP A 167 -8.16 6.67 -16.75
N TYR A 168 -8.29 6.89 -15.44
CA TYR A 168 -7.31 7.60 -14.61
C TYR A 168 -6.78 6.74 -13.47
N ARG A 169 -5.82 7.31 -12.75
CA ARG A 169 -4.97 6.60 -11.81
C ARG A 169 -4.81 7.35 -10.51
N THR A 170 -4.61 6.57 -9.45
CA THR A 170 -3.97 7.05 -8.22
C THR A 170 -2.46 6.89 -8.36
N VAL A 171 -1.69 7.85 -7.86
CA VAL A 171 -0.23 7.87 -7.95
C VAL A 171 0.34 8.32 -6.62
N ILE A 172 1.18 7.48 -6.00
CA ILE A 172 2.01 7.88 -4.88
C ILE A 172 3.41 8.17 -5.41
N SER A 173 3.80 9.44 -5.36
CA SER A 173 5.07 9.98 -5.81
C SER A 173 5.33 9.86 -7.31
N SER A 174 6.04 10.86 -7.88
CA SER A 174 6.32 10.86 -9.32
C SER A 174 7.61 11.59 -9.72
N TRP A 175 7.54 12.87 -10.09
CA TRP A 175 8.63 13.67 -10.64
C TRP A 175 9.32 14.54 -9.58
N GLY A 176 10.34 15.30 -9.99
CA GLY A 176 10.87 16.47 -9.27
C GLY A 176 11.30 16.32 -7.80
N GLY A 177 11.62 15.12 -7.31
CA GLY A 177 11.94 14.89 -5.90
C GLY A 177 10.74 14.48 -5.03
N GLY A 178 9.65 13.98 -5.64
CA GLY A 178 8.40 13.62 -4.98
C GLY A 178 8.54 12.71 -3.74
N GLN A 179 7.71 12.96 -2.75
CA GLN A 179 7.68 12.27 -1.45
C GLN A 179 6.22 12.04 -1.04
N GLY A 180 5.60 11.00 -1.60
CA GLY A 180 4.20 10.68 -1.34
C GLY A 180 4.02 9.72 -0.16
N GLU A 181 3.03 9.97 0.69
CA GLU A 181 2.61 9.11 1.79
C GLU A 181 1.09 8.95 1.77
N TYR A 182 0.60 7.72 1.59
CA TYR A 182 -0.81 7.36 1.76
C TYR A 182 -0.93 6.49 3.00
N ILE A 183 -1.67 6.95 4.01
CA ILE A 183 -2.07 6.16 5.17
C ILE A 183 -3.55 5.79 5.02
N MET A 184 -3.87 4.51 5.05
CA MET A 184 -5.23 3.98 4.98
C MET A 184 -5.55 3.22 6.26
N ASN A 185 -6.31 3.84 7.15
CA ASN A 185 -6.81 3.24 8.39
C ASN A 185 -8.22 2.65 8.24
N GLY A 186 -8.87 2.82 7.09
CA GLY A 186 -10.20 2.28 6.79
C GLY A 186 -10.76 2.80 5.46
N GLY A 187 -11.96 2.34 5.09
CA GLY A 187 -12.71 2.85 3.94
C GLY A 187 -12.44 2.12 2.61
N THR A 188 -12.87 2.74 1.52
CA THR A 188 -12.83 2.15 0.18
C THR A 188 -11.85 2.90 -0.73
N LEU A 189 -11.05 2.16 -1.50
CA LEU A 189 -10.27 2.67 -2.63
C LEU A 189 -10.68 1.93 -3.92
N ARG A 190 -11.19 2.66 -4.90
CA ARG A 190 -11.45 2.15 -6.26
C ARG A 190 -10.66 2.97 -7.28
N THR A 191 -9.75 2.34 -8.01
CA THR A 191 -8.98 3.02 -9.06
C THR A 191 -8.70 2.10 -10.22
N ASP A 192 -8.57 2.62 -11.44
CA ASP A 192 -8.24 1.77 -12.59
C ASP A 192 -6.77 1.35 -12.56
N THR A 193 -5.86 2.32 -12.42
CA THR A 193 -4.44 2.04 -12.28
C THR A 193 -3.88 2.67 -11.01
N PHE A 194 -3.03 1.96 -10.29
CA PHE A 194 -2.34 2.48 -9.12
C PHE A 194 -0.83 2.47 -9.32
N TYR A 195 -0.22 3.65 -9.39
CA TYR A 195 1.23 3.80 -9.52
C TYR A 195 1.89 4.13 -8.19
N PHE A 196 3.03 3.49 -7.99
CA PHE A 196 3.99 3.77 -6.94
C PHE A 196 5.26 4.24 -7.62
N GLY A 197 5.45 5.57 -7.65
CA GLY A 197 6.64 6.14 -8.20
C GLY A 197 6.67 6.22 -9.72
N GLU A 198 5.86 7.12 -10.27
CA GLU A 198 5.71 7.28 -11.71
C GLU A 198 6.85 8.16 -12.32
N TRP A 199 7.55 7.70 -13.35
CA TRP A 199 8.44 8.45 -14.27
C TRP A 199 9.84 8.93 -13.82
N SER A 200 10.41 8.59 -12.66
CA SER A 200 11.88 8.72 -12.32
C SER A 200 12.51 9.98 -11.71
N ALA A 201 11.81 10.75 -10.89
CA ALA A 201 12.53 11.68 -10.01
C ALA A 201 12.02 11.69 -8.56
N ALA A 202 11.13 10.77 -8.21
CA ALA A 202 10.64 10.57 -6.85
C ALA A 202 11.76 10.09 -5.91
N VAL A 203 11.74 10.60 -4.68
CA VAL A 203 12.63 10.18 -3.59
C VAL A 203 12.02 9.02 -2.80
N SER A 204 10.71 9.08 -2.54
CA SER A 204 10.00 8.01 -1.84
C SER A 204 8.51 7.96 -2.18
N ALA A 205 7.94 6.77 -2.13
CA ALA A 205 6.51 6.48 -2.22
C ALA A 205 6.13 5.52 -1.10
N THR A 206 5.25 5.94 -0.18
CA THR A 206 4.85 5.14 0.97
C THR A 206 3.33 4.90 0.96
N TRP A 207 2.92 3.64 1.12
CA TRP A 207 1.54 3.26 1.43
C TRP A 207 1.50 2.41 2.69
N GLU A 208 0.87 2.94 3.74
CA GLU A 208 0.66 2.26 5.01
C GLU A 208 -0.83 1.95 5.17
N ILE A 209 -1.18 0.67 5.29
CA ILE A 209 -2.55 0.19 5.42
C ILE A 209 -2.73 -0.38 6.82
N ASN A 210 -3.27 0.41 7.73
CA ASN A 210 -3.34 0.11 9.17
C ASN A 210 -4.67 -0.53 9.61
N SER A 211 -5.44 -1.08 8.67
CA SER A 211 -6.65 -1.84 8.96
C SER A 211 -6.86 -2.96 7.94
N THR A 212 -7.40 -4.10 8.40
CA THR A 212 -7.95 -5.16 7.54
C THR A 212 -9.38 -4.86 7.09
N ASP A 213 -10.08 -3.94 7.76
CA ASP A 213 -11.41 -3.43 7.38
C ASP A 213 -11.27 -2.32 6.33
N VAL A 214 -10.72 -2.71 5.17
CA VAL A 214 -10.57 -1.87 3.98
C VAL A 214 -11.17 -2.58 2.78
N ASP A 215 -11.63 -1.80 1.81
CA ASP A 215 -12.21 -2.31 0.58
C ASP A 215 -11.46 -1.73 -0.62
N ILE A 216 -10.49 -2.50 -1.11
CA ILE A 216 -9.57 -2.07 -2.17
C ILE A 216 -9.84 -2.89 -3.42
N GLU A 217 -10.13 -2.21 -4.52
CA GLU A 217 -10.21 -2.82 -5.84
C GLU A 217 -9.56 -1.95 -6.91
N ILE A 218 -8.72 -2.60 -7.71
CA ILE A 218 -7.86 -1.96 -8.70
C ILE A 218 -8.10 -2.61 -10.07
N GLY A 219 -8.15 -1.83 -11.14
CA GLY A 219 -8.28 -2.31 -12.52
C GLY A 219 -9.70 -2.68 -12.97
N PHE A 220 -10.72 -2.27 -12.21
CA PHE A 220 -12.10 -2.71 -12.41
C PHE A 220 -12.75 -2.25 -13.74
N TYR A 221 -12.11 -1.41 -14.55
CA TYR A 221 -12.75 -0.83 -15.74
C TYR A 221 -12.00 -1.17 -17.04
N GLY A 222 -12.69 -1.85 -17.97
CA GLY A 222 -12.09 -2.40 -19.20
C GLY A 222 -11.65 -1.33 -20.21
N THR A 223 -10.40 -0.89 -20.13
CA THR A 223 -9.82 0.14 -21.02
C THR A 223 -8.83 -0.43 -22.05
N ASP A 224 -8.52 0.37 -23.07
CA ASP A 224 -7.40 0.14 -24.01
C ASP A 224 -6.00 0.28 -23.35
N ARG A 225 -5.93 0.61 -22.05
CA ARG A 225 -4.69 0.79 -21.30
C ARG A 225 -4.48 -0.34 -20.29
N PRO A 226 -3.23 -0.71 -20.01
CA PRO A 226 -2.94 -1.75 -19.03
C PRO A 226 -3.19 -1.24 -17.60
N ALA A 227 -4.35 -1.60 -17.06
CA ALA A 227 -4.79 -1.33 -15.70
C ALA A 227 -4.07 -2.22 -14.68
N GLY A 228 -4.20 -1.92 -13.39
CA GLY A 228 -3.58 -2.68 -12.30
C GLY A 228 -2.60 -1.88 -11.43
N ILE A 229 -1.69 -2.55 -10.77
CA ILE A 229 -0.70 -1.98 -9.85
C ILE A 229 0.66 -1.93 -10.53
N LYS A 230 1.34 -0.79 -10.41
CA LYS A 230 2.62 -0.54 -11.05
C LYS A 230 3.59 0.05 -10.05
N ILE A 231 4.66 -0.68 -9.77
CA ILE A 231 5.68 -0.29 -8.79
C ILE A 231 6.99 0.01 -9.50
N GLY A 232 7.64 1.12 -9.14
CA GLY A 232 8.98 1.39 -9.60
C GLY A 232 9.07 1.82 -11.07
N TYR A 233 8.04 2.44 -11.65
CA TYR A 233 8.05 2.85 -13.06
C TYR A 233 9.02 4.04 -13.30
N THR A 234 10.33 3.79 -13.39
CA THR A 234 11.35 4.85 -13.45
C THR A 234 12.51 4.53 -14.40
N PRO A 235 12.88 5.41 -15.36
CA PRO A 235 14.09 5.21 -16.17
C PRO A 235 15.45 5.35 -15.44
N SER A 236 15.52 5.55 -14.12
CA SER A 236 16.79 5.59 -13.36
C SER A 236 16.79 4.56 -12.23
N PRO A 237 17.46 3.40 -12.42
CA PRO A 237 17.70 2.42 -11.36
C PRO A 237 18.36 3.11 -10.14
N GLY A 238 17.80 2.94 -8.94
CA GLY A 238 18.37 3.43 -7.68
C GLY A 238 17.89 4.79 -7.14
N ALA A 239 16.95 5.51 -7.79
CA ALA A 239 16.55 6.85 -7.32
C ALA A 239 15.43 6.88 -6.26
N MET A 240 14.63 5.81 -6.14
CA MET A 240 13.34 5.87 -5.44
C MET A 240 13.17 4.77 -4.41
N ARG A 241 12.66 5.14 -3.23
CA ARG A 241 12.31 4.20 -2.15
C ARG A 241 10.80 3.96 -2.12
N CYS A 242 10.36 2.75 -2.42
CA CYS A 242 8.97 2.35 -2.27
C CYS A 242 8.79 1.60 -0.96
N TYR A 243 7.82 2.02 -0.16
CA TYR A 243 7.43 1.35 1.07
C TYR A 243 5.95 0.99 0.97
N TRP A 244 5.65 -0.29 0.96
CA TRP A 244 4.29 -0.78 1.07
C TRP A 244 4.19 -1.62 2.33
N ARG A 245 3.37 -1.17 3.28
CA ARG A 245 3.19 -1.82 4.58
C ARG A 245 1.72 -2.02 4.82
N ALA A 246 1.33 -3.26 5.07
CA ALA A 246 0.01 -3.60 5.59
C ALA A 246 0.10 -3.96 7.08
N THR A 247 -1.01 -3.77 7.79
CA THR A 247 -1.15 -4.06 9.22
C THR A 247 -0.59 -5.43 9.51
N GLU A 248 0.22 -5.53 10.56
CA GLU A 248 0.68 -6.80 11.10
C GLU A 248 -0.53 -7.52 11.72
N GLY A 249 -1.14 -8.42 10.95
CA GLY A 249 -1.94 -9.51 11.50
C GLY A 249 -1.03 -10.49 12.25
N ALA A 250 -1.58 -11.32 13.13
CA ALA A 250 -0.80 -12.45 13.64
C ALA A 250 -0.29 -13.25 12.43
N ALA A 251 1.02 -13.53 12.41
CA ALA A 251 1.63 -14.21 11.27
C ALA A 251 0.94 -15.57 11.05
N GLY A 252 0.82 -15.98 9.77
CA GLY A 252 0.35 -17.31 9.33
C GLY A 252 -1.07 -17.70 9.56
N GLN A 253 -1.94 -16.79 9.98
CA GLN A 253 -3.35 -17.12 10.13
C GLN A 253 -4.15 -16.94 8.81
N THR A 254 -3.44 -17.26 7.73
CA THR A 254 -3.77 -17.61 6.35
C THR A 254 -5.10 -17.18 5.72
N GLY A 255 -5.03 -16.44 4.60
CA GLY A 255 -6.03 -16.41 3.51
C GLY A 255 -7.43 -15.85 3.83
N ASN A 256 -7.71 -15.53 5.08
CA ASN A 256 -8.96 -14.96 5.53
C ASN A 256 -8.91 -13.42 5.39
N PRO A 257 -9.80 -12.80 4.59
CA PRO A 257 -9.85 -11.34 4.41
C PRO A 257 -10.01 -10.54 5.71
N SER A 258 -10.44 -11.17 6.82
CA SER A 258 -10.54 -10.49 8.12
C SER A 258 -9.19 -10.34 8.86
N GLN A 259 -8.14 -11.05 8.41
CA GLN A 259 -6.84 -11.13 9.09
C GLN A 259 -5.69 -10.52 8.27
N THR A 260 -5.88 -10.35 6.96
CA THR A 260 -4.91 -9.75 6.05
C THR A 260 -5.56 -8.56 5.35
N VAL A 261 -4.74 -7.68 4.78
CA VAL A 261 -5.29 -6.67 3.86
C VAL A 261 -5.67 -7.37 2.56
N PHE A 262 -6.96 -7.39 2.27
CA PHE A 262 -7.49 -8.03 1.06
C PHE A 262 -7.64 -7.02 -0.08
N MET A 263 -7.12 -7.35 -1.26
CA MET A 263 -7.19 -6.48 -2.44
C MET A 263 -7.66 -7.25 -3.66
N LYS A 264 -8.64 -6.70 -4.37
CA LYS A 264 -9.06 -7.21 -5.68
C LYS A 264 -8.30 -6.51 -6.80
N VAL A 265 -7.78 -7.26 -7.76
CA VAL A 265 -7.01 -6.73 -8.87
C VAL A 265 -7.51 -7.33 -10.17
N HIS A 266 -7.97 -6.46 -11.07
CA HIS A 266 -8.50 -6.76 -12.39
C HIS A 266 -7.52 -6.29 -13.48
N GLY A 267 -6.25 -6.68 -13.39
CA GLY A 267 -5.22 -6.15 -14.27
C GLY A 267 -3.84 -6.69 -13.93
N ARG A 268 -2.83 -5.91 -14.29
CA ARG A 268 -1.42 -6.30 -14.13
C ARG A 268 -0.90 -5.96 -12.74
N LEU A 269 -0.02 -6.80 -12.23
CA LEU A 269 0.88 -6.46 -11.13
C LEU A 269 2.28 -6.32 -11.73
N GLU A 270 2.68 -5.09 -12.07
CA GLU A 270 3.94 -4.81 -12.77
C GLU A 270 4.98 -4.21 -11.82
N ASN A 271 6.16 -4.82 -11.77
CA ASN A 271 7.32 -4.33 -11.04
C ASN A 271 8.42 -3.96 -12.06
N TYR A 272 8.63 -2.67 -12.32
CA TYR A 272 9.47 -2.24 -13.47
C TYR A 272 10.96 -2.07 -13.14
N TYR A 273 11.26 -1.42 -12.02
CA TYR A 273 12.62 -1.22 -11.52
C TYR A 273 12.58 -1.30 -10.01
N TYR A 274 12.08 -2.46 -9.57
CA TYR A 274 11.87 -2.78 -8.19
C TYR A 274 13.19 -3.28 -7.60
N THR A 275 14.24 -2.45 -7.71
CA THR A 275 15.59 -2.90 -7.42
C THR A 275 15.71 -3.17 -5.94
N GLY A 276 15.75 -4.45 -5.58
CA GLY A 276 16.31 -4.93 -4.32
C GLY A 276 17.77 -4.56 -4.15
N GLU A 277 18.39 -3.74 -5.01
CA GLU A 277 19.71 -3.14 -4.81
C GLU A 277 19.71 -1.63 -5.12
N VAL A 278 20.00 -0.79 -4.12
CA VAL A 278 20.17 0.67 -4.29
C VAL A 278 21.57 1.06 -3.83
N ASP A 279 22.33 1.74 -4.70
CA ASP A 279 23.71 2.15 -4.45
C ASP A 279 24.68 0.99 -4.08
N GLY A 280 24.38 -0.25 -4.50
CA GLY A 280 25.20 -1.43 -4.18
C GLY A 280 24.81 -2.16 -2.89
N GLU A 281 23.68 -1.78 -2.26
CA GLU A 281 23.15 -2.41 -1.05
C GLU A 281 21.87 -3.20 -1.34
N ASP A 282 21.82 -4.47 -0.91
CA ASP A 282 20.59 -5.28 -0.94
C ASP A 282 19.51 -4.64 -0.03
N ARG A 283 18.39 -4.26 -0.64
CA ARG A 283 17.19 -3.65 -0.06
C ARG A 283 15.95 -4.48 -0.34
N SER A 284 16.08 -5.77 -0.63
CA SER A 284 14.95 -6.68 -0.77
C SER A 284 14.05 -6.69 0.49
N ALA A 285 14.63 -6.37 1.66
CA ALA A 285 13.90 -6.18 2.92
C ALA A 285 12.97 -4.96 2.95
N ASP A 286 13.17 -3.92 2.13
CA ASP A 286 12.26 -2.77 2.02
C ASP A 286 10.88 -3.19 1.43
N LEU A 287 10.81 -4.42 0.90
CA LEU A 287 9.66 -5.06 0.26
C LEU A 287 8.93 -6.06 1.17
N SER A 288 9.44 -6.24 2.40
CA SER A 288 8.90 -7.17 3.41
C SER A 288 7.45 -6.91 3.83
N GLY A 289 6.87 -5.76 3.48
CA GLY A 289 5.50 -5.41 3.88
C GLY A 289 4.39 -6.00 3.01
N LEU A 290 4.72 -6.73 1.93
CA LEU A 290 3.77 -7.49 1.11
C LEU A 290 3.29 -8.79 1.80
N ASN A 291 4.02 -9.26 2.80
CA ASN A 291 3.73 -10.46 3.59
C ASN A 291 2.47 -10.37 4.49
N ASN A 292 1.67 -9.30 4.38
CA ASN A 292 0.37 -9.16 5.06
C ASN A 292 -0.78 -8.85 4.09
N ILE A 293 -0.55 -9.05 2.79
CA ILE A 293 -1.48 -8.69 1.73
C ILE A 293 -1.92 -9.94 0.98
N THR A 294 -3.23 -10.09 0.86
CA THR A 294 -3.85 -11.09 -0.02
C THR A 294 -4.35 -10.40 -1.29
N PHE A 295 -3.77 -10.77 -2.42
CA PHE A 295 -4.25 -10.36 -3.74
C PHE A 295 -5.25 -11.39 -4.27
N GLN A 296 -6.45 -10.94 -4.65
CA GLN A 296 -7.34 -11.69 -5.51
C GLN A 296 -7.24 -11.15 -6.93
N VAL A 297 -6.60 -11.90 -7.82
CA VAL A 297 -6.49 -11.56 -9.24
C VAL A 297 -7.70 -12.11 -9.97
N LEU A 298 -8.41 -11.23 -10.65
CA LEU A 298 -9.67 -11.51 -11.33
C LEU A 298 -9.53 -11.25 -12.83
N GLN A 299 -10.44 -11.82 -13.61
CA GLN A 299 -10.55 -11.52 -15.04
C GLN A 299 -10.58 -10.00 -15.28
N THR A 300 -9.85 -9.54 -16.31
CA THR A 300 -10.06 -8.20 -16.85
C THR A 300 -11.51 -8.03 -17.30
N PRO A 301 -12.18 -6.90 -17.00
CA PRO A 301 -13.58 -6.68 -17.37
C PRO A 301 -13.84 -6.84 -18.86
N ALA A 302 -15.08 -7.21 -19.21
CA ALA A 302 -15.50 -7.50 -20.58
C ALA A 302 -15.08 -6.42 -21.60
N GLY A 303 -14.30 -6.81 -22.61
CA GLY A 303 -13.74 -5.92 -23.63
C GLY A 303 -12.22 -5.73 -23.54
N GLY A 304 -11.59 -6.09 -22.42
CA GLY A 304 -10.14 -6.17 -22.28
C GLY A 304 -9.52 -7.38 -22.99
N ASP A 305 -8.21 -7.33 -23.24
CA ASP A 305 -7.45 -8.48 -23.72
C ASP A 305 -7.35 -9.54 -22.60
N PRO A 306 -7.85 -10.77 -22.80
CA PRO A 306 -7.83 -11.81 -21.78
C PRO A 306 -6.41 -12.26 -21.38
N THR A 307 -5.39 -11.92 -22.17
CA THR A 307 -3.96 -12.19 -21.86
C THR A 307 -3.27 -11.04 -21.11
N ASN A 308 -4.07 -10.04 -20.70
CA ASN A 308 -3.59 -8.80 -20.10
C ASN A 308 -3.50 -8.79 -18.56
N PRO A 309 -4.12 -9.70 -17.77
CA PRO A 309 -3.71 -9.89 -16.39
C PRO A 309 -2.40 -10.69 -16.35
N TYR A 310 -1.35 -10.09 -15.82
CA TYR A 310 -0.13 -10.83 -15.52
C TYR A 310 0.48 -10.34 -14.21
N ILE A 311 1.27 -11.20 -13.60
CA ILE A 311 2.05 -10.91 -12.40
C ILE A 311 3.52 -10.95 -12.80
N GLU A 312 4.21 -9.84 -12.56
CA GLU A 312 5.66 -9.79 -12.63
C GLU A 312 6.25 -10.64 -11.50
N VAL A 313 7.05 -11.64 -11.83
CA VAL A 313 7.88 -12.32 -10.82
C VAL A 313 9.01 -11.37 -10.45
N ALA A 314 9.18 -11.09 -9.17
CA ALA A 314 10.10 -10.05 -8.70
C ALA A 314 10.87 -10.47 -7.44
N GLY A 315 10.57 -11.65 -6.90
CA GLY A 315 11.21 -12.18 -5.71
C GLY A 315 12.49 -12.90 -6.08
N LYS A 316 13.49 -12.84 -5.20
CA LYS A 316 14.76 -13.54 -5.39
C LYS A 316 14.55 -15.04 -5.35
N ASP A 317 14.88 -15.72 -6.45
CA ASP A 317 14.82 -17.17 -6.52
C ASP A 317 15.95 -17.78 -5.67
N ILE A 318 15.55 -18.33 -4.52
CA ILE A 318 16.41 -19.14 -3.65
C ILE A 318 15.91 -20.59 -3.58
N GLY A 319 15.03 -20.99 -4.50
CA GLY A 319 14.34 -22.26 -4.50
C GLY A 319 13.19 -22.33 -3.48
N PRO A 320 12.67 -23.54 -3.22
CA PRO A 320 11.59 -23.77 -2.27
C PRO A 320 12.11 -23.74 -0.83
N ASP A 321 12.66 -22.60 -0.40
CA ASP A 321 13.16 -22.35 0.94
C ASP A 321 12.19 -21.39 1.66
N PRO A 322 11.76 -21.70 2.90
CA PRO A 322 10.91 -20.81 3.70
C PRO A 322 11.47 -19.39 3.87
N ALA A 323 12.79 -19.21 3.82
CA ALA A 323 13.41 -17.89 3.85
C ALA A 323 12.99 -17.02 2.66
N GLY A 324 12.51 -17.60 1.56
CA GLY A 324 12.03 -16.88 0.38
C GLY A 324 10.68 -16.20 0.58
N LEU A 325 9.92 -16.60 1.61
CA LEU A 325 8.69 -15.93 2.05
C LEU A 325 8.99 -14.69 2.91
N CYS A 326 10.25 -14.43 3.21
CA CYS A 326 10.67 -13.42 4.18
C CYS A 326 11.72 -12.49 3.58
N ASN A 327 11.66 -11.19 3.87
CA ASN A 327 12.64 -10.20 3.36
C ASN A 327 12.85 -10.29 1.83
N ASN A 328 11.79 -10.69 1.13
CA ASN A 328 11.73 -10.91 -0.30
C ASN A 328 10.44 -10.28 -0.85
N CYS A 329 10.28 -10.22 -2.17
CA CYS A 329 8.99 -9.92 -2.77
C CYS A 329 8.06 -11.14 -2.68
N ALA A 330 7.45 -11.33 -1.51
CA ALA A 330 6.52 -12.42 -1.23
C ALA A 330 5.12 -11.88 -0.88
N PHE A 331 4.08 -12.62 -1.26
CA PHE A 331 2.70 -12.29 -0.92
C PHE A 331 2.23 -13.15 0.25
N GLU A 332 1.42 -12.60 1.14
CA GLU A 332 0.72 -13.44 2.13
C GLU A 332 -0.28 -14.35 1.41
N GLY A 333 -1.11 -13.79 0.55
CA GLY A 333 -2.09 -14.55 -0.20
C GLY A 333 -2.08 -14.21 -1.68
N LEU A 334 -2.18 -15.24 -2.51
CA LEU A 334 -2.51 -15.10 -3.93
C LEU A 334 -3.72 -15.98 -4.24
N ILE A 335 -4.85 -15.34 -4.51
CA ILE A 335 -6.07 -15.99 -4.97
C ILE A 335 -6.23 -15.67 -6.45
N ILE A 336 -6.37 -16.69 -7.28
CA ILE A 336 -6.63 -16.53 -8.71
C ILE A 336 -8.06 -16.94 -9.02
N GLY A 337 -8.79 -16.03 -9.66
CA GLY A 337 -10.20 -16.16 -9.97
C GLY A 337 -11.12 -16.02 -8.76
N ASP A 338 -12.42 -16.08 -9.02
CA ASP A 338 -13.50 -16.14 -8.02
C ASP A 338 -14.23 -17.50 -8.00
N GLY A 339 -13.84 -18.43 -8.88
CA GLY A 339 -14.47 -19.73 -9.06
C GLY A 339 -15.73 -19.71 -9.93
N GLU A 340 -16.12 -18.56 -10.48
CA GLU A 340 -17.32 -18.41 -11.33
C GLU A 340 -16.98 -17.76 -12.68
N THR A 341 -16.03 -16.83 -12.70
CA THR A 341 -15.64 -16.03 -13.85
C THR A 341 -14.33 -16.54 -14.43
N TYR A 342 -14.35 -16.92 -15.71
CA TYR A 342 -13.16 -17.39 -16.43
C TYR A 342 -12.01 -16.38 -16.34
N THR A 343 -10.94 -16.74 -15.64
CA THR A 343 -9.81 -15.86 -15.32
C THR A 343 -8.52 -16.45 -15.88
N VAL A 344 -7.76 -15.65 -16.61
CA VAL A 344 -6.45 -16.04 -17.15
C VAL A 344 -5.39 -15.16 -16.51
N VAL A 345 -4.31 -15.75 -15.99
CA VAL A 345 -3.17 -15.02 -15.42
C VAL A 345 -1.87 -15.58 -15.96
N ASP A 346 -1.03 -14.70 -16.50
CA ASP A 346 0.35 -15.02 -16.84
C ASP A 346 1.30 -14.65 -15.70
N LEU A 347 2.33 -15.47 -15.47
CA LEU A 347 3.56 -15.02 -14.84
C LEU A 347 4.51 -14.51 -15.92
N LYS A 348 5.22 -13.41 -15.64
CA LYS A 348 6.22 -12.82 -16.53
C LYS A 348 7.43 -12.36 -15.72
N ASP A 349 8.60 -12.54 -16.31
CA ASP A 349 9.84 -11.86 -15.96
C ASP A 349 10.16 -10.91 -17.13
N ALA A 350 9.64 -9.70 -17.05
CA ALA A 350 9.84 -8.65 -18.04
C ALA A 350 10.95 -7.66 -17.62
N TYR A 351 11.27 -7.61 -16.32
CA TYR A 351 12.17 -6.66 -15.72
C TYR A 351 13.00 -7.32 -14.62
N ASP A 352 14.33 -7.35 -14.84
CA ASP A 352 15.28 -7.73 -13.80
C ASP A 352 15.19 -6.75 -12.60
N ASN A 353 14.48 -7.17 -11.56
CA ASN A 353 14.24 -6.45 -10.32
C ASN A 353 15.35 -6.72 -9.29
N LEU A 354 16.31 -7.61 -9.58
CA LEU A 354 17.40 -7.97 -8.69
C LEU A 354 18.74 -7.78 -9.39
N ALA A 355 19.68 -7.06 -8.80
CA ALA A 355 21.01 -6.89 -9.40
C ALA A 355 21.90 -8.16 -9.29
N ASP A 356 21.30 -9.36 -9.34
CA ASP A 356 21.98 -10.65 -9.26
C ASP A 356 21.99 -11.45 -10.59
N GLY A 357 21.42 -10.88 -11.65
CA GLY A 357 21.56 -11.32 -13.04
C GLY A 357 20.27 -11.88 -13.64
N GLU A 358 20.16 -11.84 -14.97
CA GLU A 358 18.99 -12.27 -15.75
C GLU A 358 18.43 -13.65 -15.28
N ASP A 359 17.11 -13.73 -15.13
CA ASP A 359 16.31 -14.94 -14.89
C ASP A 359 16.44 -15.62 -13.50
N ASN A 360 16.85 -14.91 -12.44
CA ASN A 360 16.88 -15.44 -11.05
C ASN A 360 15.67 -14.99 -10.21
N GLU A 361 14.51 -14.86 -10.83
CA GLU A 361 13.30 -14.36 -10.18
C GLU A 361 12.23 -15.43 -10.03
N ALA A 362 11.51 -15.37 -8.91
CA ALA A 362 10.45 -16.27 -8.55
C ALA A 362 9.31 -15.52 -7.85
N LEU A 363 8.11 -16.09 -7.92
CA LEU A 363 6.98 -15.65 -7.13
C LEU A 363 6.87 -16.50 -5.85
N TYR A 364 7.00 -15.86 -4.70
CA TYR A 364 6.80 -16.48 -3.39
C TYR A 364 5.44 -16.10 -2.82
N VAL A 365 4.68 -17.09 -2.36
CA VAL A 365 3.33 -16.90 -1.81
C VAL A 365 3.17 -17.74 -0.54
N ASN A 366 2.73 -17.17 0.56
CA ASN A 366 2.44 -17.97 1.75
C ASN A 366 1.22 -18.88 1.49
N ILE A 367 0.10 -18.31 1.02
CA ILE A 367 -1.11 -19.04 0.64
C ILE A 367 -1.46 -18.84 -0.81
N LEU A 368 -1.34 -19.92 -1.59
CA LEU A 368 -1.83 -19.98 -2.96
C LEU A 368 -3.24 -20.59 -3.00
N LYS A 369 -4.18 -19.88 -3.62
CA LYS A 369 -5.47 -20.43 -4.00
C LYS A 369 -5.71 -20.25 -5.49
N VAL A 370 -5.93 -21.34 -6.21
CA VAL A 370 -6.30 -21.31 -7.63
C VAL A 370 -7.68 -21.91 -7.75
N ASN A 371 -8.69 -21.06 -8.00
CA ASN A 371 -10.07 -21.51 -8.08
C ASN A 371 -10.37 -22.18 -9.44
N ALA A 372 -11.53 -22.84 -9.53
CA ALA A 372 -12.08 -23.26 -10.82
C ALA A 372 -12.22 -22.08 -11.81
N GLU A 373 -12.48 -22.38 -13.08
CA GLU A 373 -12.58 -21.38 -14.15
C GLU A 373 -11.31 -20.51 -14.27
N THR A 374 -10.14 -21.10 -13.98
CA THR A 374 -8.86 -20.38 -14.03
C THR A 374 -7.88 -21.06 -14.99
N GLU A 375 -7.15 -20.25 -15.75
CA GLU A 375 -5.90 -20.64 -16.42
C GLU A 375 -4.73 -19.83 -15.85
N LEU A 376 -3.79 -20.51 -15.19
CA LEU A 376 -2.55 -19.92 -14.69
C LEU A 376 -1.38 -20.38 -15.57
N TYR A 377 -0.78 -19.47 -16.31
CA TYR A 377 0.39 -19.75 -17.12
C TYR A 377 1.65 -19.35 -16.35
N LEU A 378 2.43 -20.35 -15.89
CA LEU A 378 3.70 -20.05 -15.22
C LEU A 378 4.78 -19.59 -16.21
N ASN A 379 4.62 -19.92 -17.50
CA ASN A 379 5.55 -19.53 -18.58
C ASN A 379 7.02 -19.94 -18.33
N GLY A 380 7.23 -20.97 -17.51
CA GLY A 380 8.57 -21.43 -17.11
C GLY A 380 9.17 -20.70 -15.90
N HIS A 381 8.47 -19.72 -15.33
CA HIS A 381 8.90 -19.00 -14.13
C HIS A 381 8.56 -19.77 -12.84
N PRO A 382 9.44 -19.78 -11.83
CA PRO A 382 9.16 -20.43 -10.56
C PRO A 382 8.05 -19.74 -9.77
N LEU A 383 7.12 -20.55 -9.26
CA LEU A 383 6.14 -20.14 -8.27
C LEU A 383 6.26 -21.07 -7.05
N TYR A 384 6.67 -20.51 -5.93
CA TYR A 384 6.84 -21.20 -4.65
C TYR A 384 5.72 -20.83 -3.71
N TYR A 385 5.08 -21.84 -3.10
CA TYR A 385 3.99 -21.61 -2.15
C TYR A 385 4.12 -22.45 -0.88
N TYR A 386 3.72 -21.95 0.28
CA TYR A 386 3.77 -22.72 1.53
C TYR A 386 2.53 -23.60 1.72
N TYR A 387 1.36 -22.96 1.67
CA TYR A 387 0.05 -23.59 1.69
C TYR A 387 -0.67 -23.39 0.35
N GLY A 388 -1.37 -24.42 -0.13
CA GLY A 388 -1.97 -24.43 -1.47
C GLY A 388 -3.34 -25.08 -1.51
N GLU A 389 -4.33 -24.36 -2.04
CA GLU A 389 -5.63 -24.87 -2.45
C GLU A 389 -5.79 -24.71 -3.98
N ILE A 390 -5.49 -25.76 -4.73
CA ILE A 390 -5.62 -25.74 -6.20
C ILE A 390 -6.83 -26.58 -6.59
N ASP A 391 -7.83 -25.93 -7.20
CA ASP A 391 -9.01 -26.60 -7.72
C ASP A 391 -8.61 -27.55 -8.87
N PRO A 392 -9.10 -28.82 -8.89
CA PRO A 392 -8.76 -29.78 -9.93
C PRO A 392 -9.27 -29.40 -11.34
N GLU A 393 -10.20 -28.44 -11.45
CA GLU A 393 -10.69 -27.91 -12.73
C GLU A 393 -9.85 -26.74 -13.26
N ALA A 394 -8.95 -26.17 -12.45
CA ALA A 394 -8.02 -25.14 -12.90
C ALA A 394 -6.97 -25.70 -13.86
N TYR A 395 -6.64 -24.94 -14.89
CA TYR A 395 -5.52 -25.24 -15.77
C TYR A 395 -4.27 -24.50 -15.30
N ILE A 396 -3.14 -25.21 -15.20
CA ILE A 396 -1.85 -24.61 -14.88
C ILE A 396 -0.80 -25.11 -15.89
N ASP A 397 -0.14 -24.18 -16.61
CA ASP A 397 1.01 -24.51 -17.46
C ASP A 397 2.29 -24.58 -16.61
N GLY A 398 2.56 -25.77 -16.09
CA GLY A 398 3.73 -26.05 -15.27
C GLY A 398 3.37 -26.68 -13.93
N THR A 399 4.22 -26.49 -12.93
CA THR A 399 3.99 -27.03 -11.59
C THR A 399 4.44 -26.00 -10.56
N PRO A 400 3.49 -25.32 -9.89
CA PRO A 400 3.76 -24.62 -8.65
C PRO A 400 4.51 -25.56 -7.69
N THR A 401 5.55 -25.07 -7.04
CA THR A 401 6.38 -25.88 -6.15
C THR A 401 6.07 -25.54 -4.70
N GLN A 402 5.64 -26.55 -3.94
CA GLN A 402 5.41 -26.37 -2.52
C GLN A 402 6.74 -26.21 -1.77
N ILE A 403 6.82 -25.17 -0.94
CA ILE A 403 7.88 -24.98 0.05
C ILE A 403 7.68 -26.04 1.13
N PRO A 404 8.72 -26.82 1.50
CA PRO A 404 8.60 -27.80 2.57
C PRO A 404 8.09 -27.18 3.85
N TRP A 405 7.12 -27.85 4.49
CA TRP A 405 6.63 -27.42 5.80
C TRP A 405 7.76 -27.40 6.82
N VAL A 406 7.76 -26.39 7.67
CA VAL A 406 8.74 -26.23 8.76
C VAL A 406 8.26 -27.08 9.94
N PRO A 407 8.94 -28.17 10.32
CA PRO A 407 8.49 -28.99 11.44
C PRO A 407 8.47 -28.15 12.72
N GLY A 408 7.35 -28.11 13.43
CA GLY A 408 7.18 -27.20 14.55
C GLY A 408 6.25 -26.04 14.31
N ASP A 409 5.99 -25.67 13.06
CA ASP A 409 5.07 -24.61 12.66
C ASP A 409 3.66 -25.21 12.54
N ALA A 410 2.88 -25.12 13.62
CA ALA A 410 1.53 -25.68 13.70
C ALA A 410 0.45 -24.71 13.19
N ASP A 411 0.72 -23.40 13.19
CA ASP A 411 -0.24 -22.41 12.68
C ASP A 411 -0.01 -21.98 11.23
N TRP A 412 1.01 -22.54 10.57
CA TRP A 412 1.41 -22.27 9.18
C TRP A 412 1.89 -20.83 8.96
N ASP A 413 2.52 -20.23 9.99
CA ASP A 413 3.10 -18.89 9.93
C ASP A 413 4.53 -18.80 9.46
N VAL A 414 5.11 -19.96 9.13
CA VAL A 414 6.50 -20.13 8.71
C VAL A 414 7.48 -19.88 9.86
N LYS A 415 7.00 -19.46 11.04
CA LYS A 415 7.76 -19.28 12.28
C LYS A 415 7.45 -20.46 13.21
N VAL A 416 8.37 -20.73 14.12
CA VAL A 416 8.22 -21.74 15.15
C VAL A 416 8.43 -21.06 16.49
N GLN A 417 7.33 -20.80 17.19
CA GLN A 417 7.31 -19.92 18.34
C GLN A 417 6.30 -20.37 19.41
N ASP A 418 5.97 -19.46 20.34
CA ASP A 418 5.08 -19.76 21.45
C ASP A 418 3.65 -20.13 21.01
N SER A 419 3.17 -19.62 19.86
CA SER A 419 1.84 -19.96 19.32
C SER A 419 1.74 -21.44 18.97
N ASP A 420 2.75 -21.97 18.28
CA ASP A 420 2.83 -23.38 17.90
C ASP A 420 2.95 -24.29 19.10
N LEU A 421 3.78 -23.90 20.07
CA LEU A 421 3.93 -24.66 21.30
C LEU A 421 2.59 -24.76 22.05
N ASN A 422 1.81 -23.69 22.07
CA ASN A 422 0.49 -23.70 22.68
C ASN A 422 -0.50 -24.62 21.93
N LEU A 423 -0.46 -24.65 20.59
CA LEU A 423 -1.26 -25.57 19.77
C LEU A 423 -0.89 -27.04 20.05
N LEU A 424 0.40 -27.36 20.01
CA LEU A 424 0.91 -28.69 20.33
C LEU A 424 0.47 -29.13 21.74
N LEU A 425 0.70 -28.28 22.75
CA LEU A 425 0.35 -28.62 24.14
C LEU A 425 -1.16 -28.75 24.38
N SER A 426 -1.98 -28.01 23.63
CA SER A 426 -3.45 -28.10 23.73
C SER A 426 -4.00 -29.42 23.18
N ASN A 427 -3.26 -30.07 22.28
CA ASN A 427 -3.65 -31.31 21.61
C ASN A 427 -2.84 -32.52 22.06
N TRP A 428 -2.03 -32.39 23.12
CA TRP A 428 -1.13 -33.43 23.61
C TRP A 428 -1.82 -34.80 23.79
N GLY A 429 -1.29 -35.82 23.12
CA GLY A 429 -1.80 -37.20 23.15
C GLY A 429 -3.20 -37.39 22.54
N THR A 430 -3.74 -36.37 21.85
CA THR A 430 -5.07 -36.41 21.22
C THR A 430 -5.09 -35.90 19.79
N GLY A 431 -4.14 -35.05 19.41
CA GLY A 431 -3.99 -34.57 18.04
C GLY A 431 -3.41 -35.64 17.12
N THR A 432 -3.79 -35.57 15.85
CA THR A 432 -3.41 -36.52 14.79
C THR A 432 -3.16 -35.81 13.46
N GLU A 433 -3.02 -34.48 13.48
CA GLU A 433 -2.87 -33.65 12.30
C GLU A 433 -1.75 -32.64 12.54
N TRP A 434 -1.11 -32.19 11.46
CA TRP A 434 -0.02 -31.22 11.52
C TRP A 434 -0.35 -29.98 12.36
N GLY A 435 -1.51 -29.34 12.10
CA GLY A 435 -1.94 -28.15 12.83
C GLY A 435 -2.36 -28.40 14.28
N GLN A 436 -2.41 -29.67 14.69
CA GLN A 436 -2.61 -30.06 16.08
C GLN A 436 -1.26 -30.35 16.77
N GLY A 437 -0.14 -30.30 16.03
CA GLY A 437 1.21 -30.53 16.53
C GLY A 437 1.76 -31.93 16.28
N ASP A 438 1.16 -32.72 15.37
CA ASP A 438 1.73 -34.01 14.92
C ASP A 438 2.65 -33.74 13.72
N PHE A 439 3.92 -33.45 14.02
CA PHE A 439 4.89 -33.00 13.03
C PHE A 439 5.68 -34.17 12.41
N ASN A 440 5.56 -35.37 12.97
CA ASN A 440 6.21 -36.57 12.45
C ASN A 440 5.23 -37.51 11.71
N ASP A 441 3.94 -37.17 11.66
CA ASP A 441 2.87 -37.91 10.96
C ASP A 441 2.73 -39.35 11.50
N ASP A 442 2.84 -39.52 12.83
CA ASP A 442 2.71 -40.82 13.51
C ASP A 442 1.35 -41.03 14.21
N ASP A 443 0.39 -40.14 13.94
CA ASP A 443 -0.96 -40.09 14.51
C ASP A 443 -0.98 -39.80 16.02
N THR A 444 0.10 -39.30 16.64
CA THR A 444 0.15 -39.00 18.08
C THR A 444 1.03 -37.80 18.42
N VAL A 445 0.42 -36.72 18.91
CA VAL A 445 1.17 -35.59 19.49
C VAL A 445 1.87 -35.97 20.80
N ASP A 446 3.20 -36.08 20.80
CA ASP A 446 3.99 -36.42 21.98
C ASP A 446 5.36 -35.72 22.12
N ASP A 447 6.24 -36.27 22.96
CA ASP A 447 7.59 -35.72 23.20
C ASP A 447 8.42 -35.66 21.91
N SER A 448 8.15 -36.50 20.92
CA SER A 448 8.81 -36.51 19.61
C SER A 448 8.50 -35.26 18.82
N ASP A 449 7.23 -34.84 18.79
CA ASP A 449 6.80 -33.60 18.12
C ASP A 449 7.31 -32.37 18.84
N LEU A 450 7.28 -32.38 20.18
CA LEU A 450 7.87 -31.30 20.97
C LEU A 450 9.36 -31.14 20.66
N ASN A 451 10.09 -32.25 20.48
CA ASN A 451 11.50 -32.17 20.07
C ASN A 451 11.67 -31.61 18.66
N LEU A 452 10.79 -31.94 17.71
CA LEU A 452 10.80 -31.35 16.36
C LEU A 452 10.57 -29.84 16.42
N LEU A 453 9.54 -29.40 17.16
CA LEU A 453 9.24 -27.99 17.39
C LEU A 453 10.43 -27.26 17.99
N LEU A 454 10.98 -27.76 19.11
CA LEU A 454 12.11 -27.11 19.78
C LEU A 454 13.38 -27.10 18.93
N SER A 455 13.57 -28.09 18.04
CA SER A 455 14.73 -28.14 17.14
C SER A 455 14.68 -27.11 16.02
N ASN A 456 13.48 -26.65 15.66
CA ASN A 456 13.24 -25.65 14.63
C ASN A 456 12.81 -24.30 15.20
N TRP A 457 12.87 -24.13 16.53
CA TRP A 457 12.48 -22.89 17.21
C TRP A 457 13.19 -21.68 16.60
N GLY A 458 12.40 -20.67 16.22
CA GLY A 458 12.87 -19.45 15.59
C GLY A 458 12.01 -19.05 14.41
N ASN A 459 12.48 -18.04 13.68
CA ASN A 459 11.77 -17.46 12.56
C ASN A 459 12.73 -17.40 11.36
N PRO A 460 12.46 -18.09 10.24
CA PRO A 460 13.29 -18.01 9.04
C PRO A 460 13.30 -16.60 8.42
N CYS A 461 12.38 -15.72 8.82
CA CYS A 461 12.40 -14.30 8.49
C CYS A 461 13.38 -13.47 9.33
N GLU A 462 13.93 -14.01 10.42
CA GLU A 462 15.00 -13.33 11.14
C GLU A 462 16.31 -13.48 10.34
N LEU A 463 16.87 -12.35 9.90
CA LEU A 463 18.24 -12.34 9.39
C LEU A 463 19.15 -12.93 10.46
N PRO A 464 20.14 -13.78 10.10
CA PRO A 464 21.09 -14.29 11.07
C PRO A 464 21.70 -13.09 11.80
N ALA A 465 21.45 -13.00 13.11
CA ALA A 465 22.06 -11.98 13.94
C ALA A 465 23.55 -11.97 13.62
N SER A 466 24.04 -10.86 13.05
CA SER A 466 25.43 -10.70 12.62
C SER A 466 26.33 -11.36 13.66
N ALA A 467 27.00 -12.45 13.29
CA ALA A 467 27.73 -13.27 14.23
C ALA A 467 28.73 -12.41 15.03
N GLY A 468 28.41 -12.15 16.29
CA GLY A 468 29.33 -11.70 17.32
C GLY A 468 30.04 -10.36 17.10
N SER A 469 29.31 -9.25 17.23
CA SER A 469 29.86 -8.19 18.09
C SER A 469 29.81 -8.74 19.51
N SER A 470 30.92 -9.32 20.00
CA SER A 470 31.06 -9.66 21.41
C SER A 470 30.67 -8.43 22.20
N VAL A 471 29.54 -8.50 22.92
CA VAL A 471 29.15 -7.47 23.88
C VAL A 471 30.37 -7.26 24.77
N PRO A 472 31.00 -6.07 24.79
CA PRO A 472 32.12 -5.83 25.67
C PRO A 472 31.65 -6.15 27.07
N GLU A 473 32.30 -7.12 27.73
CA GLU A 473 32.03 -7.38 29.14
C GLU A 473 32.04 -6.03 29.86
N PRO A 474 31.01 -5.68 30.65
CA PRO A 474 30.99 -4.40 31.29
C PRO A 474 32.29 -4.25 32.08
N ALA A 475 33.04 -3.19 31.80
CA ALA A 475 34.32 -2.87 32.46
C ALA A 475 34.18 -2.67 33.98
N THR A 476 32.99 -2.89 34.54
CA THR A 476 32.68 -2.89 35.96
C THR A 476 33.56 -3.84 36.76
N LEU A 477 33.90 -5.04 36.26
CA LEU A 477 34.82 -5.95 36.98
C LEU A 477 36.26 -5.41 37.01
N VAL A 478 36.72 -4.79 35.94
CA VAL A 478 38.04 -4.13 35.88
C VAL A 478 38.05 -2.89 36.79
N LEU A 479 36.97 -2.09 36.79
CA LEU A 479 36.82 -0.93 37.68
C LEU A 479 36.67 -1.33 39.15
N LEU A 480 35.98 -2.44 39.45
CA LEU A 480 35.91 -3.00 40.81
C LEU A 480 37.27 -3.52 41.26
N GLY A 481 38.01 -4.18 40.37
CA GLY A 481 39.36 -4.67 40.63
C GLY A 481 40.35 -3.54 40.89
N LEU A 482 40.35 -2.50 40.05
CA LEU A 482 41.19 -1.31 40.21
C LEU A 482 40.79 -0.49 41.45
N GLY A 483 39.48 -0.34 41.71
CA GLY A 483 38.96 0.30 42.92
C GLY A 483 39.33 -0.46 44.19
N GLY A 484 39.23 -1.79 44.18
CA GLY A 484 39.65 -2.66 45.26
C GLY A 484 41.15 -2.56 45.55
N LEU A 485 41.99 -2.55 44.51
CA LEU A 485 43.44 -2.37 44.65
C LEU A 485 43.81 -0.98 45.19
N ALA A 486 43.11 0.08 44.78
CA ALA A 486 43.31 1.43 45.29
C ALA A 486 42.93 1.54 46.79
N LEU A 487 41.85 0.88 47.21
CA LEU A 487 41.42 0.81 48.61
C LEU A 487 42.40 0.00 49.48
N ILE A 488 42.93 -1.12 48.97
CA ILE A 488 43.95 -1.93 49.67
C ILE A 488 45.25 -1.14 49.85
N ARG A 489 45.67 -0.37 48.83
CA ARG A 489 46.88 0.46 48.90
C ARG A 489 46.75 1.63 49.88
N ARG A 490 45.54 2.16 50.08
CA ARG A 490 45.25 3.23 51.06
C ARG A 490 45.28 2.73 52.51
N ARG A 491 45.05 1.43 52.77
CA ARG A 491 45.13 0.83 54.12
C ARG A 491 46.56 0.45 54.55
N ARG A 492 47.56 0.56 53.66
CA ARG A 492 48.97 0.22 53.94
C ARG A 492 49.87 1.45 54.10
N LYS A 493 49.30 2.65 54.25
CA LYS A 493 49.94 3.84 54.82
C LYS A 493 49.24 4.14 56.13
#